data_AF-A0A3M1XGF0-F1
#
_entry.id   AF-A0A3M1XGF0-F1
#
_cell.length_a   1.000
_cell.length_b   1.000
_cell.length_c   1.000
_cell.angle_alpha   90.00
_cell.angle_beta   90.00
_cell.angle_gamma   90.00
#
_symmetry.space_group_name_H-M   'P 1'
#
loop_
_entity.id
_entity.type
_entity.pdbx_description
1 polymer ?
#
loop_
_entity_poly.entity_id
_entity_poly.type
_entity_poly.pdbx_seq_one_letter_code
_entity_poly.pdbx_strand_id
1 'polypeptide(L)'
;MPARRSGAGRGGCFTLHWRRYLSAVKGIVHFASGLCVASFVPGVVEQAAQGGLLIALGGACAMLPDTLDFRFAKFIERRDADIIPDRAYPNPQALAEALAHQFALVQPKQPRVVQLHPLRLGVVNWVTYAVRFDSARGEVVVTMNGVEGRAHVGTLDYRYDGALEVIELGGPSLRLSRGTRGYCVEFLPWHRQWSHSLVLAAALGLALAMALGSLAGWVGGLGYAVHVLEDQLGYLGSNLFWPFTRRRFDGLRLLHASDAIPNTVTVWVSLMLLLLNLDRAQEMPLIASGPFLGFAVLAPVALLIAIYARRKWRRYVASLEVERNRDVLAESEDAVS
;
A
#
# COMPACT_ATOMS: atom_id res chain seq x y z
N MET A 1 -22.12 -19.17 47.91
CA MET A 1 -20.73 -19.68 47.81
C MET A 1 -20.74 -21.03 47.11
N PRO A 2 -19.81 -21.38 46.21
CA PRO A 2 -19.16 -20.62 45.12
C PRO A 2 -19.50 -21.25 43.73
N ALA A 3 -19.75 -20.45 42.69
CA ALA A 3 -18.80 -20.01 41.66
C ALA A 3 -18.09 -21.12 40.84
N ARG A 4 -18.45 -21.24 39.56
CA ARG A 4 -17.54 -21.66 38.49
C ARG A 4 -17.46 -20.57 37.40
N ARG A 5 -16.49 -19.67 37.59
CA ARG A 5 -15.70 -19.08 36.49
C ARG A 5 -14.65 -20.15 36.13
N SER A 6 -14.17 -20.33 34.91
CA SER A 6 -13.44 -19.37 34.09
C SER A 6 -12.95 -20.08 32.83
N GLY A 7 -12.75 -19.34 31.73
CA GLY A 7 -11.96 -19.85 30.60
C GLY A 7 -12.33 -19.29 29.23
N ALA A 8 -12.34 -17.97 29.05
CA ALA A 8 -12.42 -17.37 27.72
C ALA A 8 -11.38 -16.25 27.55
N GLY A 9 -10.30 -16.60 26.86
CA GLY A 9 -9.60 -15.80 25.86
C GLY A 9 -9.28 -14.34 26.17
N ARG A 10 -8.15 -14.08 26.85
CA ARG A 10 -7.41 -12.83 26.65
C ARG A 10 -6.52 -12.99 25.41
N GLY A 11 -7.06 -12.65 24.24
CA GLY A 11 -6.33 -12.70 22.96
C GLY A 11 -6.38 -11.41 22.11
N GLY A 12 -7.07 -10.36 22.57
CA GLY A 12 -7.40 -9.21 21.70
C GLY A 12 -6.47 -7.99 21.76
N CYS A 13 -5.52 -7.92 22.70
CA CYS A 13 -4.83 -6.65 22.99
C CYS A 13 -3.48 -6.46 22.28
N PHE A 14 -2.83 -7.53 21.80
CA PHE A 14 -1.45 -7.44 21.27
C PHE A 14 -1.36 -7.12 19.77
N THR A 15 -2.44 -7.25 19.00
CA THR A 15 -2.44 -7.02 17.54
C THR A 15 -2.59 -5.56 17.13
N LEU A 16 -3.10 -4.69 18.00
CA LEU A 16 -3.31 -3.27 17.69
C LEU A 16 -2.00 -2.46 17.65
N HIS A 17 -1.00 -2.85 18.46
CA HIS A 17 0.24 -2.08 18.62
C HIS A 17 1.18 -2.18 17.40
N TRP A 18 1.21 -3.36 16.77
CA TRP A 18 1.97 -3.62 15.54
C TRP A 18 1.45 -2.86 14.31
N ARG A 19 0.14 -2.60 14.23
CA ARG A 19 -0.51 -2.07 13.01
C ARG A 19 -0.37 -0.56 12.85
N ARG A 20 -0.33 0.22 13.94
CA ARG A 20 0.08 1.65 13.91
C ARG A 20 1.55 1.83 13.50
N TYR A 21 2.38 0.83 13.77
CA TYR A 21 3.79 0.80 13.35
C TYR A 21 3.89 0.74 11.81
N LEU A 22 3.09 -0.10 11.15
CA LEU A 22 3.10 -0.25 9.69
C LEU A 22 2.66 1.01 8.92
N SER A 23 1.74 1.83 9.44
CA SER A 23 1.38 3.12 8.81
C SER A 23 2.47 4.18 8.97
N ALA A 24 3.15 4.22 10.13
CA ALA A 24 4.28 5.12 10.36
C ALA A 24 5.50 4.72 9.51
N VAL A 25 5.71 3.41 9.30
CA VAL A 25 6.80 2.87 8.46
C VAL A 25 6.63 3.22 6.98
N LYS A 26 5.40 3.43 6.47
CA LYS A 26 5.20 3.85 5.07
C LYS A 26 5.62 5.31 4.84
N GLY A 27 5.17 6.22 5.71
CA GLY A 27 5.52 7.63 5.60
C GLY A 27 7.03 7.89 5.74
N ILE A 28 7.71 7.15 6.62
CA ILE A 28 9.16 7.31 6.80
C ILE A 28 9.99 6.79 5.62
N VAL A 29 9.50 5.79 4.87
CA VAL A 29 10.18 5.28 3.67
C VAL A 29 10.32 6.40 2.64
N HIS A 30 9.19 6.98 2.21
CA HIS A 30 9.19 8.02 1.19
C HIS A 30 9.95 9.27 1.67
N PHE A 31 9.77 9.65 2.94
CA PHE A 31 10.51 10.76 3.52
C PHE A 31 12.03 10.52 3.47
N ALA A 32 12.52 9.36 3.94
CA ALA A 32 13.94 9.04 3.94
C ALA A 32 14.52 9.00 2.51
N SER A 33 13.78 8.44 1.55
CA SER A 33 14.15 8.43 0.14
C SER A 33 14.24 9.84 -0.43
N GLY A 34 13.31 10.73 -0.07
CA GLY A 34 13.35 12.15 -0.44
C GLY A 34 14.59 12.87 0.10
N LEU A 35 14.96 12.66 1.37
CA LEU A 35 16.19 13.19 1.95
C LEU A 35 17.44 12.65 1.21
N CYS A 36 17.45 11.35 0.94
CA CYS A 36 18.56 10.69 0.25
C CYS A 36 18.75 11.29 -1.14
N VAL A 37 17.69 11.36 -1.95
CA VAL A 37 17.74 11.94 -3.30
C VAL A 37 18.17 13.40 -3.28
N ALA A 38 17.68 14.19 -2.32
CA ALA A 38 18.11 15.59 -2.17
C ALA A 38 19.61 15.71 -1.90
N SER A 39 20.21 14.80 -1.12
CA SER A 39 21.65 14.84 -0.85
C SER A 39 22.54 14.53 -2.05
N PHE A 40 21.99 13.97 -3.14
CA PHE A 40 22.72 13.79 -4.41
C PHE A 40 22.66 15.02 -5.33
N VAL A 41 21.87 16.04 -4.99
CA VAL A 41 21.84 17.29 -5.76
C VAL A 41 23.06 18.14 -5.38
N PRO A 42 23.93 18.52 -6.33
CA PRO A 42 25.14 19.28 -6.02
C PRO A 42 24.85 20.60 -5.29
N GLY A 43 25.62 20.92 -4.27
CA GLY A 43 25.47 22.14 -3.47
C GLY A 43 24.46 22.04 -2.33
N VAL A 44 23.62 20.99 -2.29
CA VAL A 44 22.58 20.84 -1.26
C VAL A 44 23.16 20.42 0.09
N VAL A 45 24.17 19.55 0.09
CA VAL A 45 24.82 19.10 1.33
C VAL A 45 25.67 20.21 1.94
N GLU A 46 26.39 20.96 1.10
CA GLU A 46 27.19 22.11 1.52
C GLU A 46 26.30 23.20 2.12
N GLN A 47 25.14 23.47 1.51
CA GLN A 47 24.15 24.36 2.10
C GLN A 47 23.61 23.84 3.43
N ALA A 48 23.35 22.53 3.55
CA ALA A 48 22.88 21.93 4.80
C ALA A 48 23.92 22.07 5.92
N ALA A 49 25.21 21.93 5.62
CA ALA A 49 26.29 22.17 6.57
C ALA A 49 26.33 23.63 7.09
N GLN A 50 25.83 24.57 6.29
CA GLN A 50 25.66 25.99 6.66
C GLN A 50 24.29 26.30 7.30
N GLY A 51 23.49 25.27 7.63
CA GLY A 51 22.16 25.41 8.24
C GLY A 51 20.99 25.52 7.24
N GLY A 52 21.25 25.29 5.95
CA GLY A 52 20.23 25.27 4.91
C GLY A 52 19.24 24.11 5.04
N LEU A 53 17.98 24.33 4.64
CA LEU A 53 16.88 23.37 4.81
C LEU A 53 16.50 22.65 3.52
N LEU A 54 17.28 22.77 2.44
CA LEU A 54 16.94 22.13 1.16
C LEU A 54 16.89 20.60 1.28
N ILE A 55 17.77 19.96 2.06
CA ILE A 55 17.65 18.50 2.29
C ILE A 55 16.28 18.14 2.85
N ALA A 56 15.79 18.89 3.85
CA ALA A 56 14.48 18.67 4.46
C ALA A 56 13.33 18.94 3.47
N LEU A 57 13.48 19.91 2.56
CA LEU A 57 12.51 20.16 1.48
C LEU A 57 12.33 18.91 0.60
N GLY A 58 13.40 18.18 0.28
CA GLY A 58 13.32 16.94 -0.50
C GLY A 58 12.46 15.87 0.20
N GLY A 59 12.68 15.66 1.49
CA GLY A 59 11.85 14.77 2.31
C GLY A 59 10.39 15.22 2.39
N ALA A 60 10.15 16.52 2.60
CA ALA A 60 8.81 17.08 2.64
C ALA A 60 8.07 16.89 1.30
N CYS A 61 8.74 17.16 0.17
CA CYS A 61 8.18 16.98 -1.16
C CYS A 61 7.89 15.50 -1.48
N ALA A 62 8.69 14.57 -0.97
CA ALA A 62 8.40 13.14 -1.10
C ALA A 62 7.13 12.72 -0.36
N MET A 63 6.74 13.40 0.72
CA MET A 63 5.49 13.09 1.44
C MET A 63 4.24 13.73 0.80
N LEU A 64 4.41 14.67 -0.12
CA LEU A 64 3.29 15.44 -0.69
C LEU A 64 2.27 14.58 -1.45
N PRO A 65 2.63 13.61 -2.30
CA PRO A 65 1.65 12.86 -3.09
C PRO A 65 0.60 12.16 -2.22
N ASP A 66 1.04 11.43 -1.20
CA ASP A 66 0.18 10.80 -0.22
C ASP A 66 -0.62 11.83 0.58
N THR A 67 0.03 12.91 1.01
CA THR A 67 -0.65 13.97 1.74
C THR A 67 -1.82 14.54 0.93
N LEU A 68 -1.61 14.79 -0.36
CA LEU A 68 -2.65 15.29 -1.26
C LEU A 68 -3.80 14.29 -1.40
N ASP A 69 -3.48 13.01 -1.51
CA ASP A 69 -4.49 11.97 -1.64
C ASP A 69 -5.35 11.84 -0.38
N PHE A 70 -4.72 11.69 0.78
CA PHE A 70 -5.43 11.44 2.04
C PHE A 70 -6.12 12.69 2.58
N ARG A 71 -5.63 13.90 2.28
CA ARG A 71 -6.23 15.15 2.74
C ARG A 71 -7.23 15.76 1.77
N PHE A 72 -7.13 15.47 0.47
CA PHE A 72 -8.01 16.07 -0.54
C PHE A 72 -8.69 15.03 -1.42
N ALA A 73 -7.92 14.18 -2.14
CA ALA A 73 -8.51 13.30 -3.14
C ALA A 73 -9.57 12.35 -2.56
N LYS A 74 -9.32 11.80 -1.36
CA LYS A 74 -10.27 10.96 -0.62
C LYS A 74 -11.64 11.62 -0.39
N PHE A 75 -11.66 12.94 -0.19
CA PHE A 75 -12.90 13.68 0.13
C PHE A 75 -13.62 14.21 -1.11
N ILE A 76 -12.92 14.31 -2.24
CA ILE A 76 -13.49 14.73 -3.53
C ILE A 76 -14.11 13.52 -4.26
N GLU A 77 -13.74 12.30 -3.88
CA GLU A 77 -14.30 11.09 -4.47
C GLU A 77 -15.82 10.99 -4.27
N ARG A 78 -16.55 10.84 -5.38
CA ARG A 78 -17.97 10.52 -5.37
C ARG A 78 -18.16 9.03 -5.12
N ARG A 79 -19.05 8.71 -4.19
CA ARG A 79 -19.42 7.35 -3.81
C ARG A 79 -20.83 7.08 -4.26
N ASP A 80 -21.06 5.90 -4.81
CA ASP A 80 -22.38 5.47 -5.30
C ASP A 80 -23.11 4.59 -4.28
N ALA A 81 -22.38 3.98 -3.34
CA ALA A 81 -22.94 3.18 -2.26
C ALA A 81 -21.98 3.06 -1.07
N ASP A 82 -22.56 2.88 0.12
CA ASP A 82 -21.85 2.53 1.35
C ASP A 82 -22.33 1.16 1.83
N ILE A 83 -21.39 0.27 2.14
CA ILE A 83 -21.67 -1.06 2.71
C ILE A 83 -21.22 -1.06 4.17
N ILE A 84 -22.19 -1.20 5.07
CA ILE A 84 -21.99 -1.13 6.52
C ILE A 84 -22.57 -2.42 7.13
N PRO A 85 -21.84 -3.10 8.04
CA PRO A 85 -22.38 -4.23 8.78
C PRO A 85 -23.65 -3.86 9.57
N ASP A 86 -24.59 -4.79 9.68
CA ASP A 86 -25.73 -4.62 10.58
C ASP A 86 -25.24 -4.50 12.04
N ARG A 87 -25.87 -3.62 12.82
CA ARG A 87 -25.44 -3.33 14.19
C ARG A 87 -25.86 -4.39 15.20
N ALA A 88 -27.03 -4.98 15.03
CA ALA A 88 -27.57 -5.96 15.96
C ALA A 88 -27.04 -7.36 15.64
N TYR A 89 -26.94 -7.69 14.35
CA TYR A 89 -26.54 -8.99 13.87
C TYR A 89 -25.61 -8.89 12.64
N PRO A 90 -24.32 -8.60 12.86
CA PRO A 90 -23.33 -8.61 11.78
C PRO A 90 -23.29 -9.99 11.10
N ASN A 91 -23.55 -10.02 9.80
CA ASN A 91 -23.58 -11.25 9.00
C ASN A 91 -22.65 -11.12 7.78
N PRO A 92 -21.60 -11.97 7.65
CA PRO A 92 -20.70 -11.89 6.51
C PRO A 92 -21.40 -12.24 5.18
N GLN A 93 -22.42 -13.10 5.19
CA GLN A 93 -23.20 -13.45 4.00
C GLN A 93 -23.96 -12.24 3.45
N ALA A 94 -24.64 -11.50 4.33
CA ALA A 94 -25.35 -10.28 3.94
C ALA A 94 -24.40 -9.21 3.36
N LEU A 95 -23.18 -9.09 3.89
CA LEU A 95 -22.15 -8.21 3.34
C LEU A 95 -21.68 -8.65 1.96
N ALA A 96 -21.46 -9.96 1.75
CA ALA A 96 -21.08 -10.52 0.46
C ALA A 96 -22.17 -10.27 -0.59
N GLU A 97 -23.43 -10.51 -0.23
CA GLU A 97 -24.61 -10.25 -1.08
C GLU A 97 -24.78 -8.76 -1.38
N ALA A 98 -24.60 -7.88 -0.40
CA ALA A 98 -24.66 -6.44 -0.61
C ALA A 98 -23.57 -5.96 -1.59
N LEU A 99 -22.36 -6.51 -1.49
CA LEU A 99 -21.29 -6.20 -2.44
C LEU A 99 -21.61 -6.77 -3.82
N ALA A 100 -22.07 -8.02 -3.91
CA ALA A 100 -22.46 -8.64 -5.17
C ALA A 100 -23.61 -7.89 -5.88
N HIS A 101 -24.55 -7.36 -5.11
CA HIS A 101 -25.60 -6.49 -5.64
C HIS A 101 -25.01 -5.25 -6.33
N GLN A 102 -23.94 -4.64 -5.79
CA GLN A 102 -23.30 -3.50 -6.45
C GLN A 102 -22.64 -3.88 -7.79
N PHE A 103 -22.13 -5.11 -7.95
CA PHE A 103 -21.66 -5.60 -9.24
C PHE A 103 -22.80 -5.70 -10.27
N ALA A 104 -23.96 -6.20 -9.85
CA ALA A 104 -25.13 -6.32 -10.72
C ALA A 104 -25.64 -4.96 -11.23
N LEU A 105 -25.43 -3.88 -10.46
CA LEU A 105 -25.80 -2.51 -10.84
C LEU A 105 -24.80 -1.82 -11.77
N VAL A 106 -23.63 -2.40 -12.05
CA VAL A 106 -22.62 -1.78 -12.93
C VAL A 106 -23.10 -1.80 -14.38
N GLN A 107 -23.22 -0.60 -14.97
CA GLN A 107 -23.57 -0.44 -16.38
C GLN A 107 -22.32 -0.21 -17.25
N PRO A 108 -22.38 -0.52 -18.56
CA PRO A 108 -21.31 -0.18 -19.49
C PRO A 108 -20.95 1.31 -19.42
N LYS A 109 -19.66 1.62 -19.30
CA LYS A 109 -19.11 2.99 -19.18
C LYS A 109 -19.54 3.79 -17.95
N GLN A 110 -20.28 3.20 -17.02
CA GLN A 110 -20.65 3.83 -15.75
C GLN A 110 -20.12 2.97 -14.59
N PRO A 111 -18.83 3.16 -14.22
CA PRO A 111 -18.27 2.47 -13.07
C PRO A 111 -18.96 2.94 -11.79
N ARG A 112 -19.05 2.05 -10.79
CA ARG A 112 -19.60 2.36 -9.47
C ARG A 112 -18.50 2.37 -8.43
N VAL A 113 -18.49 3.36 -7.54
CA VAL A 113 -17.59 3.44 -6.39
C VAL A 113 -18.34 3.04 -5.13
N VAL A 114 -17.89 1.97 -4.49
CA VAL A 114 -18.48 1.40 -3.28
C VAL A 114 -17.53 1.61 -2.12
N GLN A 115 -18.01 2.18 -1.03
CA GLN A 115 -17.24 2.36 0.20
C GLN A 115 -17.59 1.27 1.20
N LEU A 116 -16.58 0.53 1.67
CA LEU A 116 -16.74 -0.48 2.69
C LEU A 116 -16.43 0.12 4.05
N HIS A 117 -17.33 -0.02 5.02
CA HIS A 117 -17.14 0.54 6.36
C HIS A 117 -16.97 -0.54 7.42
N PRO A 118 -16.03 -0.37 8.37
CA PRO A 118 -16.12 -1.07 9.64
C PRO A 118 -17.26 -0.46 10.48
N LEU A 119 -17.82 -1.22 11.41
CA LEU A 119 -18.85 -0.70 12.32
C LEU A 119 -18.29 -0.53 13.74
N ARG A 120 -18.40 0.67 14.29
CA ARG A 120 -18.06 0.93 15.69
C ARG A 120 -19.25 0.61 16.61
N LEU A 121 -19.10 -0.40 17.47
CA LEU A 121 -20.12 -0.77 18.47
C LEU A 121 -19.87 -0.11 19.83
N GLY A 122 -18.63 0.28 20.12
CA GLY A 122 -18.26 0.94 21.36
C GLY A 122 -16.90 1.64 21.27
N VAL A 123 -16.33 2.05 22.40
CA VAL A 123 -15.06 2.78 22.40
C VAL A 123 -13.92 1.95 21.81
N VAL A 124 -13.85 0.68 22.20
CA VAL A 124 -12.84 -0.30 21.77
C VAL A 124 -13.43 -1.44 20.93
N ASN A 125 -14.75 -1.53 20.82
CA ASN A 125 -15.44 -2.61 20.12
C ASN A 125 -15.77 -2.19 18.68
N TRP A 126 -15.18 -2.90 17.73
CA TRP A 126 -15.38 -2.71 16.31
C TRP A 126 -15.75 -4.04 15.66
N VAL A 127 -16.70 -3.99 14.73
CA VAL A 127 -16.92 -5.05 13.77
C VAL A 127 -16.01 -4.77 12.58
N THR A 128 -15.07 -5.67 12.37
CA THR A 128 -14.15 -5.66 11.24
C THR A 128 -14.31 -6.96 10.46
N TYR A 129 -14.00 -6.92 9.18
CA TYR A 129 -14.11 -8.05 8.28
C TYR A 129 -13.07 -7.94 7.19
N ALA A 130 -12.85 -9.03 6.46
CA ALA A 130 -11.99 -9.05 5.29
C ALA A 130 -12.81 -9.38 4.05
N VAL A 131 -12.47 -8.78 2.92
CA VAL A 131 -13.09 -9.04 1.61
C VAL A 131 -12.03 -9.60 0.67
N ARG A 132 -12.29 -10.76 0.07
CA ARG A 132 -11.45 -11.35 -0.98
C ARG A 132 -12.30 -11.55 -2.23
N PHE A 133 -11.67 -11.37 -3.38
CA PHE A 133 -12.28 -11.61 -4.69
C PHE A 133 -11.71 -12.90 -5.26
N ASP A 134 -12.54 -13.93 -5.32
CA ASP A 134 -12.17 -15.25 -5.83
C ASP A 134 -12.40 -15.28 -7.34
N SER A 135 -11.38 -14.89 -8.11
CA SER A 135 -11.49 -14.78 -9.56
C SER A 135 -11.73 -16.12 -10.25
N ALA A 136 -11.33 -17.24 -9.64
CA ALA A 136 -11.54 -18.58 -10.19
C ALA A 136 -13.02 -18.98 -10.14
N ARG A 137 -13.69 -18.67 -9.03
CA ARG A 137 -15.13 -18.97 -8.84
C ARG A 137 -16.07 -17.83 -9.22
N GLY A 138 -15.53 -16.64 -9.48
CA GLY A 138 -16.33 -15.45 -9.71
C GLY A 138 -17.12 -15.04 -8.46
N GLU A 139 -16.52 -15.19 -7.28
CA GLU A 139 -17.18 -14.93 -6.00
C GLU A 139 -16.53 -13.77 -5.24
N VAL A 140 -17.37 -13.05 -4.50
CA VAL A 140 -16.93 -12.23 -3.37
C VAL A 140 -17.00 -13.07 -2.12
N VAL A 141 -15.90 -13.12 -1.37
CA VAL A 141 -15.81 -13.83 -0.09
C VAL A 141 -15.59 -12.80 1.02
N VAL A 142 -16.50 -12.75 1.98
CA VAL A 142 -16.39 -11.91 3.17
C VAL A 142 -16.10 -12.80 4.37
N THR A 143 -15.01 -12.54 5.08
CA THR A 143 -14.63 -13.28 6.29
C THR A 143 -14.76 -12.38 7.51
N MET A 144 -15.51 -12.82 8.51
CA MET A 144 -15.71 -12.09 9.77
C MET A 144 -15.66 -13.09 10.93
N ASN A 145 -14.76 -12.88 11.89
CA ASN A 145 -14.56 -13.76 13.05
C ASN A 145 -14.40 -15.25 12.69
N GLY A 146 -13.75 -15.55 11.55
CA GLY A 146 -13.54 -16.93 11.06
C GLY A 146 -14.75 -17.53 10.31
N VAL A 147 -15.87 -16.83 10.21
CA VAL A 147 -17.04 -17.23 9.42
C VAL A 147 -16.97 -16.57 8.05
N GLU A 148 -17.26 -17.33 7.00
CA GLU A 148 -17.30 -16.83 5.62
C GLU A 148 -18.73 -16.64 5.11
N GLY A 149 -18.95 -15.56 4.39
CA GLY A 149 -20.09 -15.36 3.51
C GLY A 149 -19.60 -15.27 2.06
N ARG A 150 -20.36 -15.82 1.12
CA ARG A 150 -19.99 -15.93 -0.29
C ARG A 150 -21.13 -15.51 -1.19
N ALA A 151 -20.84 -14.72 -2.20
CA ALA A 151 -21.82 -14.32 -3.20
C ALA A 151 -21.20 -14.31 -4.60
N HIS A 152 -21.90 -14.89 -5.57
CA HIS A 152 -21.46 -14.93 -6.95
C HIS A 152 -21.65 -13.58 -7.64
N VAL A 153 -20.63 -13.13 -8.37
CA VAL A 153 -20.62 -11.84 -9.09
C VAL A 153 -20.33 -12.00 -10.58
N GLY A 154 -20.12 -13.23 -11.05
CA GLY A 154 -19.70 -13.54 -12.41
C GLY A 154 -18.19 -13.43 -12.60
N THR A 155 -17.74 -13.45 -13.85
CA THR A 155 -16.30 -13.45 -14.18
C THR A 155 -15.61 -12.18 -13.67
N LEU A 156 -14.51 -12.35 -12.95
CA LEU A 156 -13.70 -11.26 -12.41
C LEU A 156 -12.37 -11.17 -13.17
N ASP A 157 -12.05 -9.99 -13.70
CA ASP A 157 -10.71 -9.63 -14.16
C ASP A 157 -10.02 -8.85 -13.04
N TYR A 158 -9.73 -9.57 -11.95
CA TYR A 158 -9.05 -9.05 -10.77
C TYR A 158 -7.85 -9.93 -10.44
N ARG A 159 -6.66 -9.31 -10.38
CA ARG A 159 -5.37 -10.03 -10.29
C ARG A 159 -4.74 -9.97 -8.89
N TYR A 160 -5.49 -9.50 -7.90
CA TYR A 160 -5.04 -9.46 -6.51
C TYR A 160 -5.84 -10.49 -5.72
N ASP A 161 -5.20 -11.56 -5.27
CA ASP A 161 -5.82 -12.63 -4.48
C ASP A 161 -5.69 -12.38 -2.96
N GLY A 162 -5.18 -11.20 -2.57
CA GLY A 162 -5.11 -10.84 -1.15
C GLY A 162 -6.49 -10.49 -0.57
N ALA A 163 -6.65 -10.74 0.72
CA ALA A 163 -7.81 -10.29 1.46
C ALA A 163 -7.65 -8.80 1.84
N LEU A 164 -8.66 -8.01 1.52
CA LEU A 164 -8.77 -6.60 1.89
C LEU A 164 -9.38 -6.50 3.29
N GLU A 165 -8.57 -6.16 4.28
CA GLU A 165 -9.07 -5.92 5.63
C GLU A 165 -9.84 -4.59 5.69
N VAL A 166 -11.13 -4.68 6.06
CA VAL A 166 -11.99 -3.53 6.35
C VAL A 166 -11.90 -3.22 7.83
N ILE A 167 -10.94 -2.36 8.15
CA ILE A 167 -10.64 -1.87 9.50
C ILE A 167 -10.69 -0.34 9.51
N GLU A 168 -10.77 0.24 10.72
CA GLU A 168 -10.81 1.66 11.15
C GLU A 168 -10.70 2.81 10.10
N LEU A 169 -11.30 3.98 10.40
CA LEU A 169 -11.21 5.25 9.62
C LEU A 169 -11.90 5.26 8.24
N GLY A 170 -13.06 4.60 8.18
CA GLY A 170 -13.99 4.62 7.04
C GLY A 170 -13.79 3.48 6.05
N GLY A 171 -12.79 2.62 6.24
CA GLY A 171 -12.49 1.47 5.38
C GLY A 171 -12.11 1.85 3.93
N PRO A 172 -11.90 0.85 3.06
CA PRO A 172 -11.50 1.08 1.67
C PRO A 172 -12.68 1.36 0.74
N SER A 173 -12.46 2.19 -0.28
CA SER A 173 -13.34 2.28 -1.45
C SER A 173 -12.85 1.38 -2.58
N LEU A 174 -13.81 0.86 -3.34
CA LEU A 174 -13.61 0.01 -4.51
C LEU A 174 -14.34 0.62 -5.71
N ARG A 175 -13.68 0.75 -6.85
CA ARG A 175 -14.35 1.06 -8.11
C ARG A 175 -14.62 -0.23 -8.87
N LEU A 176 -15.89 -0.50 -9.12
CA LEU A 176 -16.40 -1.63 -9.87
C LEU A 176 -16.69 -1.17 -11.30
N SER A 177 -16.16 -1.89 -12.29
CA SER A 177 -16.35 -1.54 -13.70
C SER A 177 -16.43 -2.80 -14.56
N ARG A 178 -16.99 -2.67 -15.77
CA ARG A 178 -16.93 -3.76 -16.77
C ARG A 178 -15.63 -3.66 -17.56
N GLY A 179 -14.81 -4.68 -17.47
CA GLY A 179 -13.64 -4.92 -18.32
C GLY A 179 -14.00 -5.74 -19.56
N THR A 180 -12.97 -6.15 -20.31
CA THR A 180 -13.13 -6.97 -21.52
C THR A 180 -13.41 -8.43 -21.22
N ARG A 181 -12.93 -8.94 -20.08
CA ARG A 181 -13.04 -10.36 -19.67
C ARG A 181 -14.04 -10.60 -18.54
N GLY A 182 -14.55 -9.55 -17.92
CA GLY A 182 -15.38 -9.65 -16.71
C GLY A 182 -15.44 -8.33 -15.96
N TYR A 183 -15.87 -8.37 -14.71
CA TYR A 183 -15.82 -7.20 -13.83
C TYR A 183 -14.40 -6.93 -13.35
N CYS A 184 -13.98 -5.67 -13.43
CA CYS A 184 -12.73 -5.18 -12.87
C CYS A 184 -13.01 -4.48 -11.54
N VAL A 185 -12.18 -4.77 -10.55
CA VAL A 185 -12.19 -4.12 -9.23
C VAL A 185 -10.92 -3.29 -9.10
N GLU A 186 -11.07 -2.00 -8.82
CA GLU A 186 -9.96 -1.10 -8.55
C GLU A 186 -9.99 -0.67 -7.08
N PHE A 187 -8.93 -0.99 -6.34
CA PHE A 187 -8.77 -0.63 -4.94
C PHE A 187 -8.31 0.81 -4.78
N LEU A 188 -8.94 1.56 -3.85
CA LEU A 188 -8.69 2.98 -3.58
C LEU A 188 -8.62 3.81 -4.88
N PRO A 189 -9.76 3.93 -5.60
CA PRO A 189 -9.82 4.59 -6.91
C PRO A 189 -9.34 6.05 -6.93
N TRP A 190 -9.40 6.75 -5.81
CA TRP A 190 -8.91 8.12 -5.61
C TRP A 190 -7.40 8.24 -5.38
N HIS A 191 -6.77 7.20 -4.82
CA HIS A 191 -5.36 7.20 -4.47
C HIS A 191 -4.49 7.02 -5.73
N ARG A 192 -3.29 7.60 -5.78
CA ARG A 192 -2.33 7.44 -6.90
C ARG A 192 -2.84 7.82 -8.28
N GLN A 193 -3.77 8.78 -8.31
CA GLN A 193 -4.29 9.38 -9.53
C GLN A 193 -3.44 10.60 -9.89
N TRP A 194 -4.04 11.78 -9.95
CA TRP A 194 -3.40 13.02 -10.41
C TRP A 194 -2.18 13.44 -9.58
N SER A 195 -2.21 13.15 -8.27
CA SER A 195 -1.13 13.43 -7.33
C SER A 195 0.11 12.58 -7.60
N HIS A 196 0.01 11.40 -8.19
CA HIS A 196 1.17 10.53 -8.39
C HIS A 196 1.67 10.57 -9.84
N SER A 197 1.95 11.79 -10.30
CA SER A 197 2.40 12.10 -11.65
C SER A 197 3.81 12.67 -11.68
N LEU A 198 4.63 12.19 -12.60
CA LEU A 198 5.97 12.72 -12.85
C LEU A 198 5.92 14.10 -13.53
N VAL A 199 4.84 14.37 -14.27
CA VAL A 199 4.59 15.72 -14.83
C VAL A 199 4.31 16.71 -13.70
N LEU A 200 3.56 16.30 -12.68
CA LEU A 200 3.32 17.14 -11.50
C LEU A 200 4.59 17.33 -10.69
N ALA A 201 5.44 16.30 -10.57
CA ALA A 201 6.77 16.42 -9.97
C ALA A 201 7.62 17.48 -10.69
N ALA A 202 7.66 17.45 -12.03
CA ALA A 202 8.38 18.44 -12.84
C ALA A 202 7.78 19.84 -12.70
N ALA A 203 6.46 19.98 -12.69
CA ALA A 203 5.78 21.26 -12.49
C ALA A 203 6.05 21.85 -11.11
N LEU A 204 6.02 21.03 -10.05
CA LEU A 204 6.40 21.45 -8.70
C LEU A 204 7.86 21.89 -8.65
N GLY A 205 8.76 21.11 -9.26
CA GLY A 205 10.17 21.47 -9.36
C GLY A 205 10.39 22.81 -10.07
N LEU A 206 9.70 23.06 -11.17
CA LEU A 206 9.75 24.35 -11.87
C LEU A 206 9.22 25.49 -11.01
N ALA A 207 8.09 25.28 -10.31
CA ALA A 207 7.51 26.28 -9.42
C ALA A 207 8.47 26.65 -8.26
N LEU A 208 9.09 25.64 -7.64
CA LEU A 208 10.09 25.84 -6.59
C LEU A 208 11.38 26.48 -7.14
N ALA A 209 11.78 26.14 -8.37
CA ALA A 209 12.92 26.77 -9.04
C ALA A 209 12.71 28.28 -9.20
N MET A 210 11.51 28.68 -9.64
CA MET A 210 11.15 30.08 -9.83
C MET A 210 11.02 30.84 -8.50
N ALA A 211 10.51 30.19 -7.45
CA ALA A 211 10.24 30.84 -6.17
C ALA A 211 11.46 30.91 -5.24
N LEU A 212 12.27 29.85 -5.22
CA LEU A 212 13.32 29.63 -4.20
C LEU A 212 14.69 29.35 -4.82
N GLY A 213 14.81 29.37 -6.16
CA GLY A 213 16.04 29.11 -6.89
C GLY A 213 16.17 27.67 -7.39
N SER A 214 17.04 27.47 -8.37
CA SER A 214 17.18 26.22 -9.14
C SER A 214 17.42 24.98 -8.28
N LEU A 215 18.22 25.09 -7.22
CA LEU A 215 18.50 23.98 -6.30
C LEU A 215 17.22 23.49 -5.59
N ALA A 216 16.38 24.40 -5.11
CA ALA A 216 15.10 24.05 -4.50
C ALA A 216 14.17 23.35 -5.51
N GLY A 217 14.24 23.76 -6.78
CA GLY A 217 13.50 23.12 -7.87
C GLY A 217 13.91 21.68 -8.13
N TRP A 218 15.21 21.41 -8.24
CA TRP A 218 15.73 20.04 -8.38
C TRP A 218 15.38 19.17 -7.18
N VAL A 219 15.63 19.68 -5.97
CA VAL A 219 15.34 18.98 -4.72
C VAL A 219 13.86 18.63 -4.60
N GLY A 220 12.98 19.61 -4.80
CA GLY A 220 11.54 19.40 -4.65
C GLY A 220 10.97 18.49 -5.73
N GLY A 221 11.39 18.69 -6.99
CA GLY A 221 10.93 17.86 -8.11
C GLY A 221 11.40 16.40 -8.00
N LEU A 222 12.69 16.17 -7.69
CA LEU A 222 13.23 14.82 -7.53
C LEU A 222 12.71 14.14 -6.26
N GLY A 223 12.55 14.89 -5.16
CA GLY A 223 11.91 14.39 -3.93
C GLY A 223 10.48 13.92 -4.17
N TYR A 224 9.69 14.68 -4.94
CA TYR A 224 8.35 14.24 -5.34
C TYR A 224 8.39 13.03 -6.27
N ALA A 225 9.29 13.03 -7.25
CA ALA A 225 9.41 11.97 -8.24
C ALA A 225 9.78 10.62 -7.60
N VAL A 226 10.68 10.60 -6.60
CA VAL A 226 11.09 9.34 -5.96
C VAL A 226 9.92 8.64 -5.28
N HIS A 227 9.01 9.38 -4.61
CA HIS A 227 7.78 8.81 -4.07
C HIS A 227 6.96 8.11 -5.17
N VAL A 228 6.72 8.81 -6.29
CA VAL A 228 5.93 8.29 -7.40
C VAL A 228 6.57 7.02 -7.99
N LEU A 229 7.89 6.99 -8.10
CA LEU A 229 8.63 5.85 -8.65
C LEU A 229 8.66 4.66 -7.68
N GLU A 230 8.83 4.88 -6.39
CA GLU A 230 8.75 3.83 -5.37
C GLU A 230 7.39 3.15 -5.38
N ASP A 231 6.33 3.94 -5.53
CA ASP A 231 4.97 3.44 -5.60
C ASP A 231 4.68 2.59 -6.83
N GLN A 232 5.45 2.77 -7.92
CA GLN A 232 5.38 1.88 -9.09
C GLN A 232 5.97 0.50 -8.83
N LEU A 233 6.80 0.31 -7.80
CA LEU A 233 7.28 -1.02 -7.42
C LEU A 233 6.18 -1.89 -6.76
N GLY A 234 5.09 -1.25 -6.33
CA GLY A 234 3.95 -1.86 -5.66
C GLY A 234 2.94 -2.53 -6.61
N TYR A 235 1.78 -2.90 -6.07
CA TYR A 235 0.67 -3.51 -6.83
C TYR A 235 -0.27 -2.49 -7.47
N LEU A 236 -0.50 -1.35 -6.81
CA LEU A 236 -1.46 -0.35 -7.25
C LEU A 236 -0.96 0.44 -8.47
N GLY A 237 0.35 0.67 -8.56
CA GLY A 237 0.95 1.59 -9.52
C GLY A 237 0.44 3.03 -9.35
N SER A 238 0.64 3.85 -10.38
CA SER A 238 0.34 5.29 -10.36
C SER A 238 -0.01 5.83 -11.75
N ASN A 239 -0.69 6.98 -11.81
CA ASN A 239 -0.89 7.73 -13.06
C ASN A 239 0.31 8.67 -13.35
N LEU A 240 1.32 8.11 -14.01
CA LEU A 240 2.61 8.78 -14.25
C LEU A 240 2.56 10.07 -15.06
N PHE A 241 1.54 10.23 -15.92
CA PHE A 241 1.50 11.32 -16.91
C PHE A 241 0.25 12.19 -16.83
N TRP A 242 -0.42 12.24 -15.68
CA TRP A 242 -1.47 13.25 -15.48
C TRP A 242 -0.88 14.67 -15.66
N PRO A 243 -1.53 15.60 -16.39
CA PRO A 243 -2.92 15.56 -16.85
C PRO A 243 -3.16 14.97 -18.25
N PHE A 244 -2.11 14.55 -18.96
CA PHE A 244 -2.23 14.02 -20.33
C PHE A 244 -2.98 12.69 -20.39
N THR A 245 -2.91 11.90 -19.33
CA THR A 245 -3.70 10.66 -19.18
C THR A 245 -4.41 10.62 -17.82
N ARG A 246 -5.55 9.92 -17.81
CA ARG A 246 -6.29 9.56 -16.58
C ARG A 246 -6.14 8.08 -16.21
N ARG A 247 -5.37 7.33 -17.01
CA ARG A 247 -5.17 5.90 -16.81
C ARG A 247 -4.03 5.68 -15.81
N ARG A 248 -4.30 4.89 -14.78
CA ARG A 248 -3.27 4.36 -13.87
C ARG A 248 -2.46 3.30 -14.60
N PHE A 249 -1.14 3.37 -14.50
CA PHE A 249 -0.25 2.29 -14.95
C PHE A 249 -0.23 1.22 -13.87
N ASP A 250 -0.24 -0.05 -14.28
CA ASP A 250 -0.04 -1.16 -13.36
C ASP A 250 1.35 -1.05 -12.71
N GLY A 251 1.40 -1.26 -11.40
CA GLY A 251 2.68 -1.39 -10.71
C GLY A 251 3.39 -2.71 -11.07
N LEU A 252 4.69 -2.78 -10.77
CA LEU A 252 5.55 -3.92 -11.07
C LEU A 252 5.31 -5.13 -10.17
N ARG A 253 4.51 -4.99 -9.09
CA ARG A 253 4.11 -6.07 -8.16
C ARG A 253 5.30 -6.77 -7.50
N LEU A 254 6.42 -6.04 -7.37
CA LEU A 254 7.63 -6.57 -6.75
C LEU A 254 7.47 -6.60 -5.22
N LEU A 255 6.84 -5.55 -4.69
CA LEU A 255 6.77 -5.26 -3.26
C LEU A 255 5.33 -5.06 -2.81
N HIS A 256 5.00 -5.53 -1.60
CA HIS A 256 3.75 -5.15 -0.95
C HIS A 256 4.03 -4.01 0.04
N ALA A 257 3.17 -2.99 0.09
CA ALA A 257 3.39 -1.82 0.95
C ALA A 257 3.44 -2.17 2.45
N SER A 258 2.91 -3.33 2.85
CA SER A 258 2.96 -3.85 4.23
C SER A 258 4.15 -4.77 4.51
N ASP A 259 5.01 -5.03 3.53
CA ASP A 259 6.17 -5.88 3.73
C ASP A 259 7.23 -5.11 4.53
N ALA A 260 7.56 -5.62 5.72
CA ALA A 260 8.54 -4.97 6.59
C ALA A 260 9.94 -4.94 5.98
N ILE A 261 10.39 -6.03 5.36
CA ILE A 261 11.78 -6.14 4.86
C ILE A 261 12.08 -5.13 3.74
N PRO A 262 11.28 -5.02 2.65
CA PRO A 262 11.51 -4.00 1.63
C PRO A 262 11.51 -2.59 2.20
N ASN A 263 10.56 -2.26 3.08
CA ASN A 263 10.51 -0.93 3.72
C ASN A 263 11.78 -0.66 4.55
N THR A 264 12.24 -1.64 5.33
CA THR A 264 13.50 -1.53 6.09
C THR A 264 14.71 -1.37 5.18
N VAL A 265 14.78 -2.14 4.09
CA VAL A 265 15.87 -2.04 3.10
C VAL A 265 15.90 -0.64 2.48
N THR A 266 14.75 -0.10 2.04
CA THR A 266 14.69 1.22 1.43
C THR A 266 15.13 2.33 2.40
N VAL A 267 14.64 2.31 3.64
CA VAL A 267 15.07 3.27 4.67
C VAL A 267 16.55 3.12 4.98
N TRP A 268 17.04 1.88 5.16
CA TRP A 268 18.45 1.62 5.46
C TRP A 268 19.37 2.14 4.35
N VAL A 269 19.09 1.79 3.09
CA VAL A 269 19.86 2.26 1.94
C VAL A 269 19.82 3.78 1.87
N SER A 270 18.65 4.40 2.03
CA SER A 270 18.50 5.86 1.99
C SER A 270 19.33 6.55 3.05
N LEU A 271 19.32 6.03 4.29
CA LEU A 271 20.10 6.60 5.39
C LEU A 271 21.61 6.39 5.22
N MET A 272 22.04 5.22 4.74
CA MET A 272 23.46 4.96 4.53
C MET A 272 24.03 5.80 3.38
N LEU A 273 23.28 5.94 2.28
CA LEU A 273 23.70 6.80 1.16
C LEU A 273 23.66 8.28 1.55
N LEU A 274 22.65 8.71 2.31
CA LEU A 274 22.62 10.06 2.88
C LEU A 274 23.86 10.30 3.75
N LEU A 275 24.19 9.39 4.67
CA LEU A 275 25.36 9.50 5.53
C LEU A 275 26.66 9.59 4.71
N LEU A 276 26.80 8.76 3.67
CA LEU A 276 27.96 8.81 2.78
C LEU A 276 28.07 10.15 2.05
N ASN A 277 26.96 10.72 1.58
CA ASN A 277 26.96 12.03 0.92
C ASN A 277 27.30 13.16 1.91
N LEU A 278 26.77 13.10 3.14
CA LEU A 278 27.10 14.06 4.19
C LEU A 278 28.59 14.01 4.55
N ASP A 279 29.18 12.82 4.68
CA ASP A 279 30.59 12.64 4.98
C ASP A 279 31.49 13.17 3.85
N ARG A 280 31.12 12.89 2.59
CA ARG A 280 31.89 13.33 1.41
C ARG A 280 31.92 14.85 1.21
N ALA A 281 30.98 15.58 1.78
CA ALA A 281 30.95 17.04 1.71
C ALA A 281 31.79 17.71 2.80
N GLN A 282 32.35 16.94 3.74
CA GLN A 282 33.28 17.47 4.73
C GLN A 282 34.64 17.74 4.10
N GLU A 283 35.40 18.67 4.67
CA GLU A 283 36.79 18.95 4.25
C GLU A 283 37.70 17.73 4.41
N MET A 284 37.42 16.89 5.42
CA MET A 284 38.13 15.64 5.70
C MET A 284 37.14 14.49 5.86
N PRO A 285 36.70 13.85 4.75
CA PRO A 285 35.79 12.71 4.80
C PRO A 285 36.38 11.56 5.64
N LEU A 286 35.57 11.01 6.55
CA LEU A 286 35.98 9.94 7.46
C LEU A 286 35.64 8.56 6.92
N ILE A 287 34.66 8.46 6.01
CA ILE A 287 34.13 7.20 5.52
C ILE A 287 34.89 6.74 4.28
N ALA A 288 35.59 5.61 4.40
CA ALA A 288 36.15 4.90 3.26
C ALA A 288 35.02 4.36 2.37
N SER A 289 34.73 5.06 1.26
CA SER A 289 33.53 4.83 0.43
C SER A 289 33.39 3.37 -0.04
N GLY A 290 34.47 2.73 -0.50
CA GLY A 290 34.43 1.34 -0.99
C GLY A 290 34.00 0.34 0.10
N PRO A 291 34.76 0.22 1.20
CA PRO A 291 34.39 -0.61 2.34
C PRO A 291 33.00 -0.29 2.90
N PHE A 292 32.64 0.99 2.99
CA PHE A 292 31.32 1.39 3.48
C PHE A 292 30.19 0.91 2.57
N LEU A 293 30.29 1.12 1.26
CA LEU A 293 29.31 0.62 0.30
C LEU A 293 29.23 -0.91 0.34
N GLY A 294 30.35 -1.62 0.47
CA GLY A 294 30.38 -3.07 0.58
C GLY A 294 29.70 -3.60 1.85
N PHE A 295 30.13 -3.11 3.02
CA PHE A 295 29.75 -3.69 4.32
C PHE A 295 28.55 -3.03 4.98
N ALA A 296 28.35 -1.72 4.81
CA ALA A 296 27.23 -1.00 5.41
C ALA A 296 26.00 -0.95 4.49
N VAL A 297 26.18 -1.00 3.17
CA VAL A 297 25.07 -0.96 2.21
C VAL A 297 24.79 -2.34 1.62
N LEU A 298 25.70 -2.87 0.81
CA LEU A 298 25.44 -4.05 -0.01
C LEU A 298 25.25 -5.32 0.81
N ALA A 299 26.09 -5.59 1.81
CA ALA A 299 25.99 -6.82 2.60
C ALA A 299 24.67 -6.94 3.42
N PRO A 300 24.22 -5.92 4.18
CA PRO A 300 22.93 -5.97 4.88
C PRO A 300 21.74 -6.09 3.92
N VAL A 301 21.79 -5.37 2.80
CA VAL A 301 20.74 -5.42 1.76
C VAL A 301 20.67 -6.82 1.15
N ALA A 302 21.80 -7.40 0.74
CA ALA A 302 21.85 -8.75 0.19
C ALA A 302 21.32 -9.79 1.17
N LEU A 303 21.69 -9.70 2.45
CA LEU A 303 21.19 -10.59 3.49
C LEU A 303 19.67 -10.48 3.66
N LEU A 304 19.13 -9.26 3.76
CA LEU A 304 17.70 -9.02 3.94
C LEU A 304 16.89 -9.46 2.71
N ILE A 305 17.38 -9.16 1.50
CA ILE A 305 16.76 -9.62 0.25
C ILE A 305 16.78 -11.15 0.17
N ALA A 306 17.89 -11.81 0.52
CA ALA A 306 17.96 -13.27 0.55
C ALA A 306 16.96 -13.88 1.55
N ILE A 307 16.82 -13.29 2.74
CA ILE A 307 15.82 -13.70 3.74
C ILE A 307 14.40 -13.49 3.18
N TYR A 308 14.12 -12.35 2.55
CA TYR A 308 12.82 -12.04 1.96
C TYR A 308 12.47 -13.02 0.82
N ALA A 309 13.40 -13.24 -0.11
CA ALA A 309 13.23 -14.19 -1.21
C ALA A 309 12.97 -15.61 -0.69
N ARG A 310 13.74 -16.07 0.31
CA ARG A 310 13.53 -17.37 0.94
C ARG A 310 12.17 -17.48 1.64
N ARG A 311 11.68 -16.42 2.27
CA ARG A 311 10.33 -16.38 2.88
C ARG A 311 9.22 -16.39 1.82
N LYS A 312 9.41 -15.67 0.71
CA LYS A 312 8.45 -15.64 -0.40
C LYS A 312 8.38 -17.01 -1.09
N TRP A 313 9.54 -17.62 -1.37
CA TRP A 313 9.63 -18.96 -1.93
C TRP A 313 8.93 -20.01 -1.05
N ARG A 314 9.18 -20.02 0.27
CA ARG A 314 8.52 -20.96 1.17
C ARG A 314 6.99 -20.80 1.19
N ARG A 315 6.49 -19.57 1.14
CA ARG A 315 5.04 -19.31 1.06
C ARG A 315 4.44 -19.83 -0.24
N TYR A 316 5.15 -19.64 -1.34
CA TYR A 316 4.75 -20.14 -2.65
C TYR A 316 4.72 -21.67 -2.70
N VAL A 317 5.75 -22.34 -2.18
CA VAL A 317 5.77 -23.81 -2.09
C VAL A 317 4.61 -24.32 -1.22
N ALA A 318 4.37 -23.69 -0.06
CA ALA A 318 3.26 -24.07 0.81
C ALA A 318 1.89 -23.87 0.16
N SER A 319 1.70 -22.81 -0.64
CA SER A 319 0.42 -22.62 -1.36
C SER A 319 0.19 -23.70 -2.42
N LEU A 320 1.24 -24.11 -3.13
CA LEU A 320 1.15 -25.22 -4.10
C LEU A 320 0.81 -26.55 -3.43
N GLU A 321 1.36 -26.80 -2.23
CA GLU A 321 1.02 -28.01 -1.46
C GLU A 321 -0.44 -28.01 -1.01
N VAL A 322 -0.97 -26.86 -0.58
CA VAL A 322 -2.39 -26.71 -0.19
C VAL A 322 -3.31 -26.89 -1.40
N GLU A 323 -2.96 -26.33 -2.55
CA GLU A 323 -3.72 -26.46 -3.79
C GLU A 323 -3.75 -27.93 -4.25
N ARG A 324 -2.58 -28.59 -4.30
CA ARG A 324 -2.49 -30.02 -4.62
C ARG A 324 -3.31 -30.88 -3.65
N ASN A 325 -3.26 -30.60 -2.35
CA ASN A 325 -4.04 -31.36 -1.37
C ASN A 325 -5.54 -31.13 -1.53
N ARG A 326 -5.97 -29.93 -1.97
CA ARG A 326 -7.37 -29.67 -2.32
C ARG A 326 -7.82 -30.44 -3.55
N ASP A 327 -6.98 -30.50 -4.59
CA ASP A 327 -7.30 -31.24 -5.81
C ASP A 327 -7.46 -32.74 -5.53
N VAL A 328 -6.56 -33.32 -4.73
CA VAL A 328 -6.66 -34.73 -4.31
C VAL A 328 -7.95 -35.01 -3.51
N LEU A 329 -8.36 -34.07 -2.65
CA LEU A 329 -9.61 -34.22 -1.90
C LEU A 329 -10.84 -34.13 -2.81
N ALA A 330 -10.86 -33.20 -3.77
CA ALA A 330 -11.95 -33.08 -4.74
C ALA A 330 -12.07 -34.33 -5.62
N GLU A 331 -10.96 -34.87 -6.13
CA GLU A 331 -10.96 -36.14 -6.89
C GLU A 331 -11.48 -37.32 -6.06
N SER A 332 -11.20 -37.35 -4.75
CA SER A 332 -11.70 -38.40 -3.87
C SER A 332 -13.19 -38.29 -3.55
N GLU A 333 -13.75 -37.07 -3.55
CA GLU A 333 -15.19 -36.84 -3.37
C GLU A 333 -15.97 -37.24 -4.63
N ASP A 334 -15.44 -36.92 -5.82
CA ASP A 334 -16.03 -37.29 -7.11
C ASP A 334 -15.98 -38.80 -7.38
N ALA A 335 -14.98 -39.51 -6.83
CA ALA A 335 -14.86 -40.97 -6.98
C ALA A 335 -15.82 -41.78 -6.08
N VAL A 336 -16.45 -41.13 -5.10
CA VAL A 336 -17.37 -41.76 -4.12
C VAL A 336 -18.85 -41.44 -4.43
N SER A 337 -19.13 -40.48 -5.31
CA SER A 337 -20.45 -40.16 -5.85
C SER A 337 -20.80 -40.97 -7.10
#